data_AF-A0A943KC11-F1
#
_entry.id   AF-A0A943KC11-F1
#
_cell.length_a   1.000
_cell.length_b   1.000
_cell.length_c   1.000
_cell.angle_alpha   90.00
_cell.angle_beta   90.00
_cell.angle_gamma   90.00
#
_symmetry.space_group_name_H-M   'P 1'
#
loop_
_entity.id
_entity.type
_entity.pdbx_description
1 polymer ?
#
loop_
_entity_poly.entity_id
_entity_poly.type
_entity_poly.pdbx_seq_one_letter_code
_entity_poly.pdbx_strand_id
1 'polypeptide(L)' 'MRDLSLNEMEKTTGGEAITLASIMALMAVGIVTVVCYRLFKSGSGKVSLPGPFSFTWG' A
#
# COMPACT_ATOMS: atom_id res chain seq x y z
N MET A 1 -18.33 0.58 16.64
CA MET A 1 -18.45 1.22 15.31
C MET A 1 -19.39 2.42 15.49
N ARG A 2 -19.03 3.61 14.99
CA ARG A 2 -19.93 4.77 14.99
C ARG A 2 -20.85 4.63 13.77
N ASP A 3 -22.15 4.60 13.99
CA ASP A 3 -23.12 4.71 12.91
C ASP A 3 -22.98 6.07 12.21
N LEU A 4 -22.90 6.05 10.88
CA LEU A 4 -22.89 7.27 10.08
C LEU A 4 -24.31 7.84 10.00
N SER A 5 -24.43 9.14 10.23
CA SER A 5 -25.66 9.90 9.98
C SER A 5 -26.06 9.77 8.50
N LEU A 6 -27.36 9.77 8.19
CA LEU A 6 -27.89 9.73 6.82
C LEU A 6 -27.22 10.77 5.91
N ASN A 7 -26.88 11.95 6.45
CA ASN A 7 -26.23 13.04 5.74
C ASN A 7 -24.74 12.75 5.39
N GLU A 8 -24.07 11.92 6.18
CA GLU A 8 -22.69 11.47 5.90
C GLU A 8 -22.71 10.33 4.87
N MET A 9 -23.70 9.44 4.93
CA MET A 9 -23.91 8.40 3.91
C MET A 9 -24.23 9.01 2.54
N GLU A 10 -25.00 10.09 2.49
CA GLU A 10 -25.37 10.79 1.25
C GLU A 10 -24.19 11.55 0.61
N LYS A 11 -23.23 12.02 1.43
CA LYS A 11 -21.99 12.66 0.98
C LYS A 11 -20.89 11.70 0.55
N THR A 12 -20.95 10.44 1.00
CA THR A 12 -19.95 9.43 0.65
C THR A 12 -20.16 9.00 -0.79
N THR A 13 -19.71 9.82 -1.71
CA THR A 13 -19.81 9.57 -3.15
C THR A 13 -18.82 8.45 -3.47
N GLY A 14 -19.27 7.34 -4.08
CA GLY A 14 -18.44 6.16 -4.32
C GLY A 14 -17.10 6.40 -5.05
N GLY A 15 -16.93 7.58 -5.67
CA GLY A 15 -15.66 8.05 -6.22
C GLY A 15 -14.52 8.17 -5.21
N GLU A 16 -14.79 8.47 -3.94
CA GLU A 16 -13.75 8.56 -2.90
C GLU A 16 -13.12 7.19 -2.59
N ALA A 17 -13.92 6.12 -2.63
CA ALA A 17 -13.42 4.76 -2.47
C ALA A 17 -12.54 4.36 -3.66
N ILE A 18 -12.90 4.77 -4.88
CA ILE A 18 -12.14 4.48 -6.09
C ILE A 18 -10.80 5.22 -6.08
N THR A 19 -10.77 6.50 -5.69
CA THR A 19 -9.51 7.27 -5.61
C THR A 19 -8.59 6.72 -4.53
N LEU A 20 -9.13 6.37 -3.35
CA LEU A 20 -8.37 5.75 -2.28
C LEU A 20 -7.79 4.39 -2.71
N ALA A 21 -8.60 3.54 -3.34
CA ALA A 21 -8.17 2.24 -3.84
C ALA A 21 -7.07 2.38 -4.92
N SER A 22 -7.19 3.37 -5.79
CA SER A 22 -6.20 3.66 -6.84
C SER A 22 -4.84 4.05 -6.26
N ILE A 23 -4.84 4.90 -5.23
CA ILE A 23 -3.61 5.33 -4.55
C ILE A 23 -2.96 4.15 -3.80
N MET A 24 -3.76 3.33 -3.12
CA MET A 24 -3.25 2.13 -2.44
C MET A 24 -2.63 1.13 -3.42
N ALA A 25 -3.24 0.94 -4.59
CA ALA A 25 -2.70 0.08 -5.64
C ALA A 25 -1.34 0.59 -6.17
N LEU A 26 -1.23 1.89 -6.45
CA LEU A 26 0.03 2.49 -6.90
C LEU A 26 1.15 2.36 -5.87
N MET A 27 0.84 2.58 -4.59
CA MET A 27 1.82 2.36 -3.51
C MET A 27 2.31 0.91 -3.45
N ALA A 28 1.39 -0.06 -3.56
CA ALA A 28 1.76 -1.48 -3.57
C ALA A 28 2.68 -1.84 -4.75
N VAL A 29 2.35 -1.36 -5.96
CA VAL A 29 3.18 -1.59 -7.15
C VAL A 29 4.57 -0.96 -6.99
N GLY A 30 4.66 0.25 -6.43
CA GLY A 30 5.94 0.92 -6.18
C GLY A 30 6.85 0.14 -5.23
N ILE A 31 6.29 -0.36 -4.13
CA ILE A 31 7.04 -1.19 -3.17
C ILE A 31 7.54 -2.47 -3.84
N VAL A 32 6.67 -3.20 -4.55
CA VAL A 32 7.02 -4.45 -5.25
C VAL A 32 8.14 -4.20 -6.27
N THR A 33 8.07 -3.10 -7.01
CA THR A 33 9.09 -2.75 -8.01
C THR A 33 10.47 -2.53 -7.37
N VAL A 34 10.52 -1.82 -6.23
CA VAL A 34 11.77 -1.61 -5.47
C VAL A 34 12.31 -2.92 -4.90
N VAL A 35 11.43 -3.79 -4.40
CA VAL A 35 11.80 -5.11 -3.87
C VAL A 35 12.39 -5.99 -4.98
N CYS A 36 11.72 -6.10 -6.12
CA CYS A 36 12.21 -6.84 -7.29
C CYS A 36 13.55 -6.29 -7.78
N TYR A 37 13.68 -4.97 -7.91
CA TYR A 37 14.94 -4.36 -8.31
C TYR A 37 16.07 -4.68 -7.33
N ARG A 38 15.84 -4.58 -6.01
CA ARG A 38 16.85 -4.96 -5.03
C ARG A 38 17.19 -6.45 -5.12
N LEU A 39 16.19 -7.34 -5.24
CA LEU A 39 16.39 -8.79 -5.30
C LEU A 39 17.28 -9.20 -6.47
N PHE A 40 17.03 -8.66 -7.67
CA PHE A 40 17.76 -9.09 -8.86
C PHE A 40 19.09 -8.36 -9.09
N LYS A 41 19.28 -7.17 -8.50
CA LYS A 41 20.51 -6.37 -8.72
C LYS A 41 21.47 -6.31 -7.53
N SER A 42 21.06 -6.74 -6.34
CA SER A 42 21.90 -6.68 -5.14
C SER A 42 22.29 -8.09 -4.69
N GLY A 43 23.60 -8.39 -4.67
CA GLY A 43 24.14 -9.68 -4.21
C GLY A 43 23.97 -9.94 -2.71
N SER A 44 23.64 -8.90 -1.94
CA SER A 44 23.08 -8.99 -0.59
C SER A 44 22.13 -7.81 -0.40
N GLY A 45 21.04 -8.00 0.33
CA GLY A 45 19.99 -6.99 0.46
C GLY A 45 19.18 -7.15 1.74
N LYS A 46 18.88 -6.00 2.37
CA LYS A 46 17.95 -5.90 3.50
C LYS A 46 16.81 -4.97 3.10
N VAL A 47 15.60 -5.48 3.17
CA VAL A 47 14.37 -4.72 2.95
C VAL A 47 13.58 -4.69 4.25
N SER A 48 13.35 -3.48 4.76
CA SER A 48 12.42 -3.24 5.87
C SER A 48 11.13 -2.69 5.27
N LEU A 49 10.06 -3.49 5.32
CA LEU A 49 8.72 -3.04 4.96
C LEU A 49 8.09 -2.35 6.18
N PRO A 50 7.18 -1.38 5.98
CA PRO A 50 6.44 -0.78 7.09
C PRO A 50 5.67 -1.86 7.88
N GLY A 51 6.00 -2.02 9.17
CA GLY A 51 5.53 -3.10 10.03
C GLY A 51 6.69 -3.92 10.63
N PRO A 52 6.42 -5.10 11.24
CA PRO A 52 7.46 -6.00 11.76
C PRO A 52 8.15 -6.85 10.68
N PHE A 53 7.81 -6.65 9.40
CA PHE A 53 8.30 -7.48 8.31
C PHE A 53 9.63 -6.93 7.78
N SER A 54 10.71 -7.61 8.14
CA SER A 54 12.04 -7.38 7.58
C SER A 54 12.54 -8.63 6.89
N PHE A 55 13.04 -8.48 5.66
CA PHE A 55 13.56 -9.56 4.85
C PHE A 55 15.02 -9.27 4.49
N THR A 56 15.90 -10.23 4.76
CA THR A 56 17.34 -10.15 4.44
C THR A 56 17.71 -11.33 3.56
N TRP A 57 18.38 -11.09 2.44
CA TRP A 57 19.01 -12.14 1.63
C TRP A 57 20.46 -11.79 1.32
N GLY A 58 21.28 -12.82 1.20
CA GLY A 58 22.72 -12.80 0.97
C GLY A 58 23.21 -14.24 0.96
#